data_AF-A0A3D3EXJ9-F1
#
_entry.id   AF-A0A3D3EXJ9-F1
#
_cell.length_a   1.000
_cell.length_b   1.000
_cell.length_c   1.000
_cell.angle_alpha   90.00
_cell.angle_beta   90.00
_cell.angle_gamma   90.00
#
_symmetry.space_group_name_H-M   'P 1'
#
loop_
_entity.id
_entity.type
_entity.pdbx_description
1 polymer ?
#
loop_
_entity_poly.entity_id
_entity_poly.type
_entity_poly.pdbx_seq_one_letter_code
_entity_poly.pdbx_strand_id
1 'polypeptide(L)'
;MSDDAEEDFWRNRVKLPVYPLTEGISQITMRRIVLNVFSTYAARIEESLPQFILEKHGFPVRREAMQIMHFGQNMDLIETSRRRFAYEEFLYSQILWARHKLHHNEQVLGLKFENRREKTTALKQKLQ
;
A
#
# COMPACT_ATOMS: atom_id res chain seq x y z
N MET A 1 12.76 -12.28 -21.62
CA MET A 1 13.31 -11.33 -22.62
C MET A 1 14.80 -11.60 -22.70
N SER A 2 15.43 -11.37 -23.86
CA SER A 2 16.91 -11.40 -23.91
C SER A 2 17.46 -10.16 -23.18
N ASP A 3 18.63 -10.27 -22.57
CA ASP A 3 19.28 -9.15 -21.85
C ASP A 3 19.44 -7.90 -22.75
N ASP A 4 19.68 -8.10 -24.05
CA ASP A 4 19.81 -7.02 -25.03
C ASP A 4 18.51 -6.22 -25.22
N ALA A 5 17.36 -6.90 -25.24
CA ALA A 5 16.05 -6.25 -25.41
C ALA A 5 15.64 -5.44 -24.17
N GLU A 6 16.10 -5.83 -22.98
CA GLU A 6 15.90 -5.07 -21.74
C GLU A 6 16.75 -3.81 -21.68
N GLU A 7 18.00 -3.86 -22.16
CA GLU A 7 18.84 -2.67 -22.25
C GLU A 7 18.27 -1.64 -23.23
N ASP A 8 17.79 -2.09 -24.39
CA ASP A 8 17.14 -1.23 -25.38
C ASP A 8 15.88 -0.56 -24.82
N PHE A 9 15.09 -1.27 -24.00
CA PHE A 9 13.89 -0.72 -23.38
C PHE A 9 14.16 0.51 -22.52
N TRP A 10 15.27 0.53 -21.78
CA TRP A 10 15.63 1.65 -20.90
C TRP A 10 16.38 2.75 -21.64
N ARG A 11 17.21 2.41 -22.63
CA ARG A 11 17.97 3.40 -23.43
C ARG A 11 17.07 4.28 -24.30
N ASN A 12 15.95 3.73 -24.76
CA ASN A 12 15.04 4.43 -25.68
C ASN A 12 14.00 5.34 -24.99
N ARG A 13 14.13 5.59 -23.69
CA ARG A 13 13.19 6.39 -22.90
C ARG A 13 13.80 7.71 -22.44
N VAL A 14 13.00 8.77 -22.52
CA VAL A 14 13.40 10.13 -22.10
C VAL A 14 13.38 10.26 -20.58
N LYS A 15 12.41 9.60 -19.92
CA LYS A 15 12.24 9.64 -18.47
C LYS A 15 12.46 8.26 -17.87
N LEU A 16 13.23 8.22 -16.79
CA LEU A 16 13.56 6.98 -16.10
C LEU A 16 13.16 7.08 -14.63
N PRO A 17 12.61 6.00 -14.05
CA PRO A 17 12.30 5.98 -12.62
C PRO A 17 13.59 6.02 -11.81
N VAL A 18 13.52 6.71 -10.67
CA VAL A 18 14.60 6.77 -9.68
C VAL A 18 14.11 6.06 -8.43
N TYR A 19 14.81 4.99 -8.06
CA TYR A 19 14.51 4.23 -6.86
C TYR A 19 15.47 4.59 -5.73
N PRO A 20 15.01 4.65 -4.46
CA PRO A 20 15.93 4.63 -3.33
C PRO A 20 16.72 3.32 -3.35
N LEU A 21 18.04 3.42 -3.17
CA LEU A 21 18.95 2.29 -3.30
C LEU A 21 19.51 1.88 -1.94
N THR A 22 19.83 0.60 -1.82
CA THR A 22 20.64 0.04 -0.74
C THR A 22 22.07 -0.18 -1.23
N GLU A 23 23.03 -0.27 -0.31
CA GLU A 23 24.42 -0.56 -0.64
C GLU A 23 24.53 -1.85 -1.47
N GLY A 24 25.38 -1.83 -2.51
CA GLY A 24 25.56 -2.95 -3.44
C GLY A 24 24.49 -3.08 -4.54
N ILE A 25 23.44 -2.25 -4.56
CA ILE A 25 22.41 -2.26 -5.61
C ILE A 25 22.50 -1.00 -6.47
N SER A 26 22.69 -1.17 -7.78
CA SER A 26 22.69 -0.06 -8.75
C SER A 26 21.28 0.29 -9.24
N GLN A 27 21.08 1.51 -9.78
CA GLN A 27 19.83 1.86 -10.46
C GLN A 27 19.50 0.91 -11.61
N ILE A 28 20.51 0.46 -12.36
CA ILE A 28 20.33 -0.46 -13.51
C ILE A 28 19.77 -1.79 -13.00
N THR A 29 20.38 -2.34 -11.96
CA THR A 29 19.95 -3.59 -11.31
C THR A 29 18.51 -3.45 -10.79
N MET A 30 18.21 -2.37 -10.08
CA MET A 30 16.87 -2.14 -9.52
C MET A 30 15.80 -2.01 -10.61
N ARG A 31 16.08 -1.28 -11.68
CA ARG A 31 15.19 -1.15 -12.85
C ARG A 31 14.94 -2.50 -13.52
N ARG A 32 15.99 -3.32 -13.67
CA ARG A 32 15.87 -4.68 -14.21
C ARG A 32 14.98 -5.56 -13.33
N ILE A 33 15.19 -5.53 -12.02
CA ILE A 33 14.35 -6.26 -11.05
C ILE A 33 12.89 -5.85 -11.20
N VAL A 34 12.59 -4.55 -11.18
CA VAL A 34 11.21 -4.05 -11.29
C VAL A 34 10.59 -4.46 -12.63
N LEU A 35 11.31 -4.33 -13.75
CA LEU A 35 10.82 -4.74 -15.07
C LEU A 35 10.47 -6.23 -15.10
N ASN A 36 11.33 -7.08 -14.54
CA ASN A 36 11.12 -8.53 -14.48
C ASN A 36 9.95 -8.93 -13.56
N VAL A 37 9.77 -8.22 -12.46
CA VAL A 37 8.61 -8.42 -11.58
C VAL A 37 7.32 -8.09 -12.33
N PHE A 38 7.28 -6.96 -13.05
CA PHE A 38 6.10 -6.61 -13.85
C PHE A 38 5.83 -7.59 -14.98
N SER A 39 6.86 -8.00 -15.74
CA SER A 39 6.68 -8.94 -16.85
C SER A 39 6.15 -10.31 -16.37
N THR A 40 6.53 -10.73 -15.16
CA THR A 40 6.15 -12.04 -14.62
C THR A 40 4.85 -12.01 -13.83
N TYR A 41 4.59 -10.94 -13.07
CA TYR A 41 3.55 -10.92 -12.04
C TYR A 41 2.49 -9.83 -12.22
N ALA A 42 2.56 -8.97 -13.25
CA ALA A 42 1.57 -7.90 -13.43
C ALA A 42 0.12 -8.41 -13.51
N ALA A 43 -0.11 -9.61 -14.07
CA ALA A 43 -1.44 -10.20 -14.16
C ALA A 43 -2.05 -10.57 -12.79
N ARG A 44 -1.23 -10.69 -11.73
CA ARG A 44 -1.69 -10.99 -10.37
C ARG A 44 -2.10 -9.74 -9.57
N ILE A 45 -1.95 -8.55 -10.16
CA ILE A 45 -2.34 -7.30 -9.51
C ILE A 45 -3.85 -7.15 -9.63
N GLU A 46 -4.55 -7.47 -8.55
CA GLU A 46 -5.99 -7.32 -8.45
C GLU A 46 -6.41 -5.87 -8.14
N GLU A 47 -7.53 -5.47 -8.72
CA GLU A 47 -8.15 -4.18 -8.42
C GLU A 47 -8.75 -4.19 -7.02
N SER A 48 -8.54 -3.09 -6.31
CA SER A 48 -8.91 -2.86 -4.93
C SER A 48 -10.09 -1.89 -4.81
N LEU A 49 -10.18 -0.93 -5.75
CA LEU A 49 -11.25 0.05 -5.81
C LEU A 49 -12.45 -0.51 -6.61
N PRO A 50 -13.68 -0.35 -6.10
CA PRO A 50 -14.88 -0.66 -6.87
C PRO A 50 -14.95 0.10 -8.20
N GLN A 51 -15.51 -0.56 -9.23
CA GLN A 51 -15.62 -0.02 -10.59
C GLN A 51 -16.24 1.40 -10.65
N PHE A 52 -17.27 1.66 -9.84
CA PHE A 52 -17.94 2.97 -9.83
C PHE A 52 -17.02 4.11 -9.38
N ILE A 53 -16.00 3.84 -8.54
CA ILE A 53 -15.02 4.84 -8.11
C ILE A 53 -14.07 5.16 -9.26
N LEU A 54 -13.62 4.11 -9.97
CA LEU A 54 -12.73 4.26 -11.12
C LEU A 54 -13.41 5.12 -12.21
N GLU A 55 -14.65 4.81 -12.55
CA GLU A 55 -15.43 5.55 -13.54
C GLU A 55 -15.69 6.99 -13.13
N LYS A 56 -16.07 7.21 -11.87
CA LYS A 56 -16.35 8.56 -11.34
C LYS A 56 -15.15 9.50 -11.43
N HIS A 57 -13.95 8.97 -11.21
CA HIS A 57 -12.72 9.76 -11.15
C HIS A 57 -11.85 9.66 -12.40
N GLY A 58 -12.21 8.80 -13.36
CA GLY A 58 -11.39 8.51 -14.54
C GLY A 58 -10.06 7.86 -14.18
N PHE A 59 -10.01 7.04 -13.13
CA PHE A 59 -8.78 6.41 -12.70
C PHE A 59 -8.46 5.16 -13.52
N PRO A 60 -7.19 4.95 -13.92
CA PRO A 60 -6.77 3.68 -14.49
C PRO A 60 -6.89 2.55 -13.46
N VAL A 61 -7.08 1.32 -13.94
CA VAL A 61 -7.07 0.14 -13.08
C VAL A 61 -5.69 -0.01 -12.41
N ARG A 62 -5.64 -0.63 -11.23
CA ARG A 62 -4.47 -0.70 -10.34
C ARG A 62 -3.19 -1.11 -11.05
N ARG A 63 -3.29 -2.19 -11.84
CA ARG A 63 -2.17 -2.74 -12.62
C ARG A 63 -1.59 -1.70 -13.58
N GLU A 64 -2.45 -1.01 -14.31
CA GLU A 64 -2.04 0.00 -15.29
C GLU A 64 -1.48 1.23 -14.60
N ALA A 65 -2.15 1.72 -13.55
CA ALA A 65 -1.68 2.83 -12.74
C ALA A 65 -0.27 2.57 -12.21
N MET A 66 0.00 1.35 -11.72
CA MET A 66 1.32 0.98 -11.22
C MET A 66 2.36 0.95 -12.34
N GLN A 67 2.03 0.38 -13.50
CA GLN A 67 2.90 0.41 -14.67
C GLN A 67 3.20 1.86 -15.13
N ILE A 68 2.21 2.74 -15.12
CA ILE A 68 2.39 4.16 -15.47
C ILE A 68 3.32 4.85 -14.46
N MET A 69 3.20 4.57 -13.15
CA MET A 69 4.08 5.14 -12.13
C MET A 69 5.56 4.72 -12.34
N HIS A 70 5.81 3.48 -12.78
CA HIS A 70 7.17 2.98 -12.98
C HIS A 70 7.76 3.28 -14.36
N PHE A 71 6.95 3.22 -15.42
CA PHE A 71 7.41 3.22 -16.81
C PHE A 71 6.80 4.36 -17.66
N GLY A 72 5.90 5.16 -17.10
CA GLY A 72 5.20 6.23 -17.81
C GLY A 72 6.16 7.28 -18.38
N GLN A 73 5.78 7.85 -19.52
CA GLN A 73 6.49 8.99 -20.14
C GLN A 73 5.61 10.25 -20.16
N ASN A 74 4.29 10.07 -20.19
CA ASN A 74 3.31 11.15 -20.16
C ASN A 74 3.07 11.60 -18.70
N MET A 75 3.35 12.87 -18.41
CA MET A 75 3.19 13.41 -17.05
C MET A 75 1.73 13.46 -16.60
N ASP A 76 0.78 13.67 -17.51
CA ASP A 76 -0.63 13.77 -17.15
C ASP A 76 -1.16 12.41 -16.68
N LEU A 77 -0.73 11.33 -17.35
CA LEU A 77 -1.06 9.96 -16.95
C LEU A 77 -0.38 9.58 -15.63
N ILE A 78 0.87 10.00 -15.42
CA ILE A 78 1.59 9.79 -14.15
C ILE A 78 0.87 10.52 -13.02
N GLU A 79 0.49 11.78 -13.21
CA GLU A 79 -0.21 12.56 -12.21
C GLU A 79 -1.59 11.96 -11.90
N THR A 80 -2.32 11.50 -12.92
CA THR A 80 -3.59 10.79 -12.73
C THR A 80 -3.40 9.50 -11.92
N SER A 81 -2.34 8.73 -12.21
CA SER A 81 -2.02 7.49 -11.47
C SER A 81 -1.60 7.78 -10.03
N ARG A 82 -0.85 8.87 -9.81
CA ARG A 82 -0.47 9.34 -8.47
C ARG A 82 -1.69 9.75 -7.66
N ARG A 83 -2.63 10.50 -8.26
CA ARG A 83 -3.91 10.88 -7.63
C ARG A 83 -4.77 9.67 -7.31
N ARG A 84 -4.81 8.65 -8.17
CA ARG A 84 -5.48 7.37 -7.90
C ARG A 84 -4.93 6.73 -6.63
N PHE A 85 -3.60 6.56 -6.51
CA PHE A 85 -3.01 5.90 -5.34
C PHE A 85 -3.16 6.73 -4.06
N ALA A 86 -3.05 8.05 -4.14
CA ALA A 86 -3.32 8.94 -3.01
C ALA A 86 -4.78 8.82 -2.54
N TYR A 87 -5.73 8.73 -3.48
CA TYR A 87 -7.13 8.49 -3.17
C TYR A 87 -7.35 7.12 -2.51
N GLU A 88 -6.76 6.07 -3.08
CA GLU A 88 -6.85 4.70 -2.56
C GLU A 88 -6.36 4.62 -1.11
N GLU A 89 -5.16 5.14 -0.83
CA GLU A 89 -4.57 5.18 0.51
C GLU A 89 -5.45 5.97 1.49
N PHE A 90 -5.94 7.14 1.07
CA PHE A 90 -6.81 7.96 1.90
C PHE A 90 -8.15 7.26 2.20
N LEU A 91 -8.77 6.63 1.19
CA LEU A 91 -10.02 5.89 1.35
C LEU A 91 -9.86 4.76 2.38
N TYR A 92 -8.81 3.94 2.24
CA TYR A 92 -8.54 2.87 3.20
C TYR A 92 -8.28 3.39 4.61
N SER A 93 -7.56 4.51 4.73
CA SER A 93 -7.39 5.19 6.01
C SER A 93 -8.74 5.59 6.59
N GLN A 94 -9.61 6.26 5.84
CA GLN A 94 -10.93 6.65 6.33
C GLN A 94 -11.81 5.46 6.74
N ILE A 95 -11.78 4.36 5.98
CA ILE A 95 -12.51 3.13 6.31
C ILE A 95 -12.01 2.54 7.64
N LEU A 96 -10.68 2.47 7.83
CA LEU A 96 -10.10 1.96 9.06
C LEU A 96 -10.50 2.81 10.28
N TRP A 97 -10.48 4.14 10.13
CA TRP A 97 -10.90 5.07 11.18
C TRP A 97 -12.40 4.96 11.49
N ALA A 98 -13.25 4.85 10.47
CA ALA A 98 -14.68 4.64 10.63
C ALA A 98 -14.97 3.34 11.38
N ARG A 99 -14.28 2.25 11.00
CA ARG A 99 -14.36 0.96 11.68
C ARG A 99 -13.91 1.05 13.15
N HIS A 100 -12.80 1.73 13.42
CA HIS A 100 -12.32 1.95 14.79
C HIS A 100 -13.35 2.70 15.64
N LYS A 101 -13.96 3.76 15.09
CA LYS A 101 -15.02 4.52 15.78
C LYS A 101 -16.25 3.67 16.09
N LEU A 102 -16.67 2.82 15.15
CA LEU A 102 -17.80 1.91 15.36
C LEU A 102 -17.51 0.93 16.51
N HIS A 103 -16.36 0.26 16.49
CA HIS A 103 -15.96 -0.67 17.57
C HIS A 103 -15.74 0.03 18.92
N HIS A 104 -15.32 1.29 18.94
CA HIS A 104 -15.21 2.05 20.19
C HIS A 104 -16.57 2.35 20.81
N ASN A 105 -17.60 2.55 19.98
CA ASN A 105 -18.96 2.79 20.42
C ASN A 105 -19.75 1.51 20.70
N GLU A 106 -19.25 0.34 20.27
CA GLU A 106 -19.78 -0.95 20.67
C GLU A 106 -19.46 -1.17 22.16
N GLN A 107 -20.49 -1.10 23.01
CA GLN A 107 -20.36 -1.56 24.38
C GLN A 107 -20.11 -3.06 24.36
N VAL A 108 -18.87 -3.46 24.63
CA VAL A 108 -18.56 -4.85 24.87
C VAL A 108 -19.34 -5.27 26.13
N LEU A 109 -20.22 -6.28 26.00
CA LEU A 109 -20.80 -7.01 27.13
C LEU A 109 -19.67 -7.80 27.83
N GLY A 110 -18.75 -7.06 28.45
CA GLY A 110 -17.67 -7.63 29.23
C GLY A 110 -18.21 -8.19 30.54
N LEU A 111 -17.63 -9.30 31.00
CA LEU A 111 -17.82 -9.73 32.38
C LEU A 111 -17.35 -8.60 33.30
N LYS A 112 -18.29 -8.04 34.06
CA LYS A 112 -17.99 -7.02 35.07
C LYS A 112 -16.97 -7.61 36.06
N PHE A 113 -15.74 -7.12 36.03
CA PHE A 113 -14.75 -7.52 37.03
C PHE A 113 -15.10 -6.84 38.36
N GLU A 114 -15.75 -7.58 39.25
CA GLU A 114 -15.97 -7.12 40.61
C GLU A 114 -14.67 -7.19 41.41
N ASN A 115 -14.09 -6.03 41.72
CA ASN A 115 -12.92 -5.96 42.57
C ASN A 115 -13.34 -6.15 44.04
N ARG A 116 -13.34 -7.40 44.51
CA ARG A 116 -13.70 -7.76 45.88
C ARG A 116 -12.66 -7.34 46.92
N ARG A 117 -11.46 -6.88 46.53
CA ARG A 117 -10.34 -6.43 47.39
C ARG A 117 -9.89 -7.40 48.50
N GLU A 118 -10.49 -8.58 48.63
CA GLU A 118 -10.18 -9.57 49.67
C GLU A 118 -8.73 -10.05 49.59
N LYS A 119 -8.31 -10.51 48.41
CA LYS A 119 -6.97 -11.08 48.18
C LYS A 119 -5.88 -10.00 48.27
N THR A 120 -6.16 -8.79 47.77
CA THR A 120 -5.21 -7.67 47.77
C THR A 120 -4.98 -7.13 49.18
N THR A 121 -6.04 -7.06 50.00
CA THR A 121 -5.94 -6.65 51.41
C THR A 121 -5.23 -7.71 52.25
N ALA A 122 -5.53 -9.00 52.03
CA ALA A 122 -4.85 -10.10 52.72
C ALA A 122 -3.35 -10.18 52.37
N LEU A 123 -2.98 -9.90 51.11
CA LEU A 123 -1.58 -9.84 50.70
C LEU A 123 -0.85 -8.65 51.35
N LYS A 124 -1.47 -7.47 51.41
CA LYS A 124 -0.89 -6.29 52.09
C LYS A 124 -0.61 -6.56 53.57
N GLN A 125 -1.53 -7.25 54.26
CA GLN A 125 -1.34 -7.62 55.67
C GLN A 125 -0.22 -8.65 55.89
N LYS A 126 0.08 -9.52 54.91
CA LYS A 126 1.19 -10.49 55.00
C LYS A 126 2.57 -9.88 54.73
N LEU A 127 2.62 -8.68 54.15
CA LEU A 127 3.86 -7.99 53.76
C LEU A 127 4.23 -6.87 54.75
N GLN A 128 3.41 -6.63 55.79
CA GLN A 128 3.73 -5.79 56.95
C GLN A 128 4.16 -6.67 58.11
#